data_AF-A0A9P5YXS7-F1
#
_entry.id   AF-A0A9P5YXS7-F1
#
_cell.length_a   1.000
_cell.length_b   1.000
_cell.length_c   1.000
_cell.angle_alpha   90.00
_cell.angle_beta   90.00
_cell.angle_gamma   90.00
#
_symmetry.space_group_name_H-M   'P 1'
#
loop_
_entity.id
_entity.type
_entity.pdbx_description
1 polymer ?
#
loop_
_entity_poly.entity_id
_entity_poly.type
_entity_poly.pdbx_seq_one_letter_code
_entity_poly.pdbx_strand_id
1 'polypeptide(L)'
;MTSIKIPLERHELIPLEPLSLPGSELSETCTWTPRRELALPNELLHKILLTVIADSVHSICVSQGDTTWERSMMDTLYHVSPVFKAISTELVIKAFDISKTARKDDQSLLRTMREIFMYLSRLGMRLRHPSDWDSVSFQTIDCSASSIVFAYALYLSCISLRRNASRSPRDVFESTHTVILTALTQSETLCNRVLPMEMTAHLVRGVQEELALARNGLTLVHSFADLDSYATSMTILLPHRDSDGDGPLSAIYAMIHTALLKVEAVQDSYTPALSTRRQTNSPIHELPGVLVALRKVHALPFENNEYDLRKRIDRIVGGWSGWCPFLNQDVGVVVSVAIGEEDSVMATGS
;
A
#
# COMPACT_ATOMS: atom_id res chain seq x y z
N MET A 1 20.43 32.39 26.77
CA MET A 1 19.31 32.32 27.72
C MET A 1 19.40 31.01 28.47
N THR A 2 19.73 31.14 29.76
CA THR A 2 19.44 30.25 30.91
C THR A 2 19.47 28.73 30.71
N SER A 3 20.66 28.17 30.97
CA SER A 3 20.90 26.77 31.34
C SER A 3 20.37 26.52 32.76
N ILE A 4 19.39 25.62 32.89
CA ILE A 4 18.83 25.21 34.19
C ILE A 4 19.72 24.09 34.74
N LYS A 5 20.44 24.39 35.83
CA LYS A 5 21.19 23.42 36.63
C LYS A 5 20.25 22.85 37.70
N ILE A 6 20.02 21.55 37.68
CA ILE A 6 19.34 20.82 38.75
C ILE A 6 20.40 20.44 39.80
N PRO A 7 20.21 20.70 41.10
CA PRO A 7 21.17 20.29 42.13
C PRO A 7 21.03 18.79 42.40
N LEU A 8 22.14 18.06 42.35
CA LEU A 8 22.25 16.73 42.96
C LEU A 8 22.30 16.91 44.49
N GLU A 9 21.23 16.53 45.19
CA GLU A 9 21.29 16.30 46.62
C GLU A 9 22.05 14.99 46.88
N ARG A 10 23.13 15.12 47.66
CA ARG A 10 23.88 14.01 48.23
C ARG A 10 23.05 13.41 49.36
N HIS A 11 22.49 12.23 49.17
CA HIS A 11 22.07 11.41 50.30
C HIS A 11 23.29 10.69 50.87
N GLU A 12 23.60 11.04 52.11
CA GLU A 12 24.61 10.41 52.94
C GLU A 12 24.28 8.93 53.15
N LEU A 13 25.32 8.11 53.03
CA LEU A 13 25.32 6.68 53.28
C LEU A 13 25.06 6.42 54.76
N ILE A 14 23.93 5.79 55.08
CA ILE A 14 23.72 5.14 56.38
C ILE A 14 24.43 3.79 56.32
N PRO A 15 25.41 3.48 57.21
CA PRO A 15 26.00 2.15 57.28
C PRO A 15 24.97 1.19 57.89
N LEU A 16 24.49 0.22 57.12
CA LEU A 16 23.70 -0.89 57.65
C LEU A 16 24.65 -1.94 58.22
N GLU A 17 24.55 -2.16 59.53
CA GLU A 17 25.19 -3.27 60.22
C GLU A 17 24.74 -4.63 59.63
N PRO A 18 25.63 -5.63 59.56
CA PRO A 18 25.26 -6.95 59.07
C PRO A 18 24.41 -7.69 60.10
N LEU A 19 23.10 -7.76 59.85
CA LEU A 19 22.19 -8.68 60.52
C LEU A 19 22.54 -10.12 60.10
N SER A 20 23.19 -10.84 61.00
CA SER A 20 23.39 -12.29 60.93
C SER A 20 22.05 -13.01 61.08
N LEU A 21 21.51 -13.50 59.96
CA LEU A 21 20.37 -14.42 59.95
C LEU A 21 20.85 -15.86 60.18
N PRO A 22 20.23 -16.62 61.10
CA PRO A 22 20.52 -18.02 61.28
C PRO A 22 19.73 -18.87 60.27
N GLY A 23 20.30 -20.00 59.87
CA GLY A 23 19.53 -21.12 59.32
C GLY A 23 19.38 -21.12 57.80
N SER A 24 20.38 -21.67 57.15
CA SER A 24 20.23 -22.39 55.89
C SER A 24 19.23 -23.53 56.11
N GLU A 25 18.07 -23.49 55.47
CA GLU A 25 17.29 -24.69 55.17
C GLU A 25 16.38 -24.42 53.96
N LEU A 26 16.73 -25.09 52.86
CA LEU A 26 15.88 -25.51 51.74
C LEU A 26 15.32 -24.40 50.83
N SER A 27 16.06 -24.16 49.73
CA SER A 27 15.48 -23.68 48.48
C SER A 27 14.53 -24.76 47.93
N GLU A 28 13.26 -24.70 48.31
CA GLU A 28 12.21 -25.30 47.49
C GLU A 28 12.01 -24.39 46.28
N THR A 29 12.62 -24.79 45.17
CA THR A 29 12.23 -24.29 43.86
C THR A 29 10.76 -24.65 43.69
N CYS A 30 9.89 -23.65 43.81
CA CYS A 30 8.47 -23.76 43.49
C CYS A 30 8.37 -24.16 42.01
N THR A 31 8.34 -25.46 41.77
CA THR A 31 8.15 -26.06 40.46
C THR A 31 6.66 -25.95 40.17
N TRP A 32 6.24 -24.76 39.70
CA TRP A 32 4.92 -24.58 39.14
C TRP A 32 4.77 -25.57 37.98
N THR A 33 4.09 -26.68 38.25
CA THR A 33 3.66 -27.63 37.24
C THR A 33 2.21 -27.27 36.92
N PRO A 34 1.92 -26.68 35.74
CA PRO A 34 0.55 -26.41 35.37
C PRO A 34 -0.22 -27.73 35.47
N ARG A 35 -1.36 -27.71 36.17
CA ARG A 35 -2.29 -28.85 36.16
C ARG A 35 -2.55 -29.20 34.70
N ARG A 36 -2.28 -30.45 34.31
CA ARG A 36 -2.44 -30.93 32.91
C ARG A 36 -3.83 -30.62 32.33
N GLU A 37 -4.82 -30.46 33.19
CA GLU A 37 -6.20 -30.09 32.88
C GLU A 37 -6.39 -28.65 32.37
N LEU A 38 -5.40 -27.77 32.53
CA LEU A 38 -5.40 -26.37 32.07
C LEU A 38 -4.41 -26.12 30.92
N ALA A 39 -3.69 -27.15 30.47
CA ALA A 39 -2.76 -27.03 29.36
C ALA A 39 -3.51 -27.06 28.03
N LEU A 40 -3.31 -26.05 27.19
CA LEU A 40 -3.83 -26.04 25.82
C LEU A 40 -3.29 -27.26 25.04
N PRO A 41 -4.15 -28.00 24.30
CA PRO A 41 -3.70 -28.99 23.33
C PRO A 41 -2.64 -28.41 22.39
N ASN A 42 -1.59 -29.20 22.09
CA ASN A 42 -0.46 -28.75 21.28
C ASN A 42 -0.89 -28.29 19.88
N GLU A 43 -1.95 -28.87 19.32
CA GLU A 43 -2.52 -28.52 18.03
C GLU A 43 -3.14 -27.11 18.05
N LEU A 44 -3.82 -26.76 19.15
CA LEU A 44 -4.37 -25.42 19.34
C LEU A 44 -3.25 -24.41 19.56
N LEU A 45 -2.26 -24.76 20.37
CA LEU A 45 -1.09 -23.93 20.60
C LEU A 45 -0.31 -23.68 19.30
N HIS A 46 -0.14 -24.70 18.46
CA HIS A 46 0.47 -24.57 17.14
C HIS A 46 -0.28 -23.58 16.25
N LYS A 47 -1.62 -23.65 16.19
CA LYS A 47 -2.42 -22.68 15.43
C LYS A 47 -2.29 -21.26 15.96
N ILE A 48 -2.35 -21.08 17.28
CA ILE A 48 -2.20 -19.75 17.92
C ILE A 48 -0.84 -19.16 17.57
N LEU A 49 0.24 -19.92 17.75
CA LEU A 49 1.60 -19.46 17.46
C LEU A 49 1.79 -19.15 15.98
N LEU A 50 1.25 -19.98 15.09
CA LEU A 50 1.28 -19.75 13.65
C LEU A 50 0.61 -18.43 13.28
N THR A 51 -0.59 -18.17 13.78
CA THR A 51 -1.30 -16.91 13.54
C THR A 51 -0.53 -15.73 14.10
N VAL A 52 -0.05 -15.80 15.36
CA VAL A 52 0.73 -14.73 15.99
C VAL A 52 2.00 -14.40 15.19
N ILE A 53 2.72 -15.42 14.72
CA ILE A 53 3.93 -15.23 13.91
C ILE A 53 3.58 -14.59 12.57
N ALA A 54 2.57 -15.12 11.87
CA ALA A 54 2.15 -14.62 10.56
C ALA A 54 1.68 -13.16 10.63
N ASP A 55 0.84 -12.84 11.62
CA ASP A 55 0.34 -11.49 11.88
C ASP A 55 1.47 -10.52 12.17
N SER A 56 2.43 -10.94 12.99
CA SER A 56 3.56 -10.09 13.36
C SER A 56 4.48 -9.81 12.19
N VAL A 57 4.78 -10.83 11.38
CA VAL A 57 5.55 -10.67 10.14
C VAL A 57 4.84 -9.74 9.16
N HIS A 58 3.52 -9.82 9.06
CA HIS A 58 2.76 -8.90 8.23
C HIS A 58 2.79 -7.48 8.81
N SER A 59 2.55 -7.32 10.11
CA SER A 59 2.52 -6.03 10.82
C SER A 59 3.83 -5.27 10.66
N ILE A 60 4.99 -5.90 10.87
CA ILE A 60 6.30 -5.23 10.68
C ILE A 60 6.48 -4.69 9.26
N CYS A 61 5.94 -5.39 8.26
CA CYS A 61 6.01 -5.02 6.85
C CYS A 61 5.06 -3.88 6.50
N VAL A 62 3.79 -3.94 6.92
CA VAL A 62 2.75 -3.03 6.41
C VAL A 62 2.23 -2.01 7.40
N SER A 63 2.29 -2.28 8.71
CA SER A 63 1.71 -1.42 9.75
C SER A 63 2.40 -0.06 9.82
N GLN A 64 1.61 1.00 9.96
CA GLN A 64 2.11 2.36 10.18
C GLN A 64 2.38 2.66 11.67
N GLY A 65 1.94 1.78 12.57
CA GLY A 65 2.07 1.96 14.02
C GLY A 65 3.42 1.51 14.58
N ASP A 66 3.53 1.59 15.91
CA ASP A 66 4.64 0.96 16.62
C ASP A 66 4.56 -0.56 16.45
N THR A 67 5.69 -1.15 16.04
CA THR A 67 5.86 -2.59 15.80
C THR A 67 7.00 -3.17 16.63
N THR A 68 7.35 -2.51 17.75
CA THR A 68 8.41 -2.93 18.67
C THR A 68 8.16 -4.34 19.20
N TRP A 69 6.92 -4.65 19.58
CA TRP A 69 6.58 -5.98 20.10
C TRP A 69 6.75 -7.07 19.04
N GLU A 70 6.23 -6.87 17.83
CA GLU A 70 6.32 -7.83 16.73
C GLU A 70 7.76 -8.14 16.34
N ARG A 71 8.64 -7.14 16.38
CA ARG A 71 10.09 -7.30 16.14
C ARG A 71 10.79 -8.15 17.21
N SER A 72 10.27 -8.15 18.44
CA SER A 72 10.82 -8.89 19.58
C SER A 72 9.98 -10.10 20.01
N MET A 73 8.95 -10.45 19.26
CA MET A 73 8.00 -11.48 19.67
C MET A 73 8.67 -12.84 19.89
N MET A 74 9.68 -13.18 19.08
CA MET A 74 10.34 -14.49 19.15
C MET A 74 11.08 -14.66 20.48
N ASP A 75 11.70 -13.59 20.98
CA ASP A 75 12.30 -13.59 22.30
C ASP A 75 11.23 -13.82 23.37
N THR A 76 10.08 -13.16 23.25
CA THR A 76 8.97 -13.32 24.20
C THR A 76 8.47 -14.77 24.20
N LEU A 77 8.17 -15.34 23.03
CA LEU A 77 7.68 -16.71 22.89
C LEU A 77 8.65 -17.75 23.47
N TYR A 78 9.96 -17.52 23.35
CA TYR A 78 10.98 -18.41 23.92
C TYR A 78 10.98 -18.43 25.45
N HIS A 79 10.60 -17.34 26.10
CA HIS A 79 10.57 -17.22 27.56
C HIS A 79 9.25 -17.68 28.19
N VAL A 80 8.18 -17.91 27.40
CA VAL A 80 6.87 -18.33 27.93
C VAL A 80 6.93 -19.76 28.49
N SER A 81 7.38 -20.72 27.68
CA SER A 81 7.53 -22.12 28.12
C SER A 81 8.38 -22.93 27.13
N PRO A 82 8.91 -24.11 27.52
CA PRO A 82 9.62 -25.00 26.61
C PRO A 82 8.79 -25.44 25.39
N VAL A 83 7.47 -25.58 25.57
CA VAL A 83 6.56 -26.00 24.48
C VAL A 83 6.37 -24.86 23.47
N PHE A 84 6.16 -23.63 23.95
CA PHE A 84 6.07 -22.45 23.10
C PHE A 84 7.33 -22.29 22.26
N LYS A 85 8.49 -22.35 22.92
CA LYS A 85 9.79 -22.31 22.27
C LYS A 85 9.92 -23.38 21.19
N ALA A 86 9.61 -24.64 21.49
CA ALA A 86 9.75 -25.74 20.52
C ALA A 86 8.88 -25.52 19.27
N ILE A 87 7.60 -25.18 19.47
CA ILE A 87 6.66 -24.98 18.36
C ILE A 87 7.02 -23.73 17.56
N SER A 88 7.30 -22.59 18.21
CA SER A 88 7.66 -21.35 17.51
C SER A 88 8.95 -21.53 16.70
N THR A 89 9.94 -22.26 17.24
CA THR A 89 11.19 -22.60 16.57
C THR A 89 10.92 -23.40 15.30
N GLU A 90 10.10 -24.43 15.38
CA GLU A 90 9.76 -25.27 14.23
C GLU A 90 9.07 -24.47 13.12
N LEU A 91 8.10 -23.64 13.49
CA LEU A 91 7.35 -22.78 12.57
C LEU A 91 8.27 -21.82 11.82
N VAL A 92 9.13 -21.08 12.52
CA VAL A 92 10.00 -20.09 11.86
C VAL A 92 11.10 -20.75 11.04
N ILE A 93 11.65 -21.88 11.47
CA ILE A 93 12.66 -22.61 10.68
C ILE A 93 12.07 -23.04 9.34
N LYS A 94 10.86 -23.61 9.34
CA LYS A 94 10.19 -24.05 8.12
C LYS A 94 9.79 -22.87 7.23
N ALA A 95 9.21 -21.82 7.83
CA ALA A 95 8.72 -20.67 7.07
C ALA A 95 9.84 -19.87 6.42
N PHE A 96 10.95 -19.68 7.15
CA PHE A 96 12.08 -18.88 6.69
C PHE A 96 13.17 -19.69 5.99
N ASP A 97 13.01 -21.01 5.86
CA ASP A 97 14.01 -21.93 5.30
C ASP A 97 15.39 -21.78 5.98
N ILE A 98 15.38 -21.75 7.32
CA ILE A 98 16.59 -21.50 8.11
C ILE A 98 17.47 -22.74 8.09
N SER A 99 18.72 -22.57 7.66
CA SER A 99 19.68 -23.66 7.53
C SER A 99 19.93 -24.38 8.87
N LYS A 100 20.20 -25.68 8.79
CA LYS A 100 20.51 -26.50 9.97
C LYS A 100 21.75 -26.03 10.73
N THR A 101 22.64 -25.25 10.11
CA THR A 101 23.85 -24.72 10.77
C THR A 101 23.54 -23.55 11.70
N ALA A 102 22.50 -22.75 11.42
CA ALA A 102 21.99 -21.72 12.33
C ALA A 102 21.25 -22.30 13.55
N ARG A 103 20.92 -23.60 13.53
CA ARG A 103 20.29 -24.36 14.61
C ARG A 103 21.25 -24.75 15.75
N LYS A 104 22.54 -24.41 15.66
CA LYS A 104 23.56 -24.88 16.62
C LYS A 104 23.32 -24.41 18.06
N ASP A 105 22.64 -23.26 18.24
CA ASP A 105 22.25 -22.72 19.54
C ASP A 105 21.02 -21.80 19.39
N ASP A 106 20.16 -21.74 20.40
CA ASP A 106 18.96 -20.89 20.46
C ASP A 106 19.29 -19.41 20.26
N GLN A 107 20.42 -18.95 20.81
CA GLN A 107 20.87 -17.56 20.63
C GLN A 107 21.21 -17.24 19.17
N SER A 108 21.74 -18.22 18.43
CA SER A 108 22.03 -18.04 17.00
C SER A 108 20.75 -17.88 16.21
N LEU A 109 19.75 -18.74 16.47
CA LEU A 109 18.45 -18.68 15.79
C LEU A 109 17.71 -17.37 16.08
N LEU A 110 17.64 -16.95 17.36
CA LEU A 110 17.00 -15.68 17.73
C LEU A 110 17.67 -14.48 17.08
N ARG A 111 19.00 -14.49 16.96
CA ARG A 111 19.75 -13.43 16.25
C ARG A 111 19.36 -13.36 14.77
N THR A 112 19.35 -14.51 14.08
CA THR A 112 18.94 -14.58 12.68
C THR A 112 17.49 -14.11 12.50
N MET A 113 16.57 -14.50 13.40
CA MET A 113 15.19 -14.04 13.36
C MET A 113 15.06 -12.53 13.53
N ARG A 114 15.82 -11.93 14.47
CA ARG A 114 15.86 -10.47 14.64
C ARG A 114 16.39 -9.77 13.40
N GLU A 115 17.43 -10.31 12.75
CA GLU A 115 17.96 -9.77 11.50
C GLU A 115 16.93 -9.79 10.37
N ILE A 116 16.21 -10.92 10.20
CA ILE A 116 15.12 -11.05 9.23
C ILE A 116 14.00 -10.03 9.52
N PHE A 117 13.56 -9.91 10.77
CA PHE A 117 12.46 -9.01 11.13
C PHE A 117 12.86 -7.56 10.99
N MET A 118 14.08 -7.20 11.38
CA MET A 118 14.62 -5.86 11.15
C MET A 118 14.73 -5.55 9.65
N TYR A 119 15.12 -6.52 8.82
CA TYR A 119 15.14 -6.35 7.37
C TYR A 119 13.76 -6.07 6.79
N LEU A 120 12.79 -6.93 7.09
CA LEU A 120 11.40 -6.80 6.64
C LEU A 120 10.78 -5.49 7.11
N SER A 121 11.04 -5.10 8.36
CA SER A 121 10.62 -3.82 8.92
C SER A 121 11.21 -2.63 8.17
N ARG A 122 12.52 -2.64 7.88
CA ARG A 122 13.18 -1.58 7.08
C ARG A 122 12.62 -1.50 5.66
N LEU A 123 12.36 -2.66 5.04
CA LEU A 123 11.77 -2.71 3.71
C LEU A 123 10.36 -2.11 3.71
N GLY A 124 9.55 -2.42 4.72
CA GLY A 124 8.24 -1.82 4.94
C GLY A 124 8.27 -0.31 5.20
N MET A 125 9.17 0.15 6.08
CA MET A 125 9.34 1.58 6.41
C MET A 125 9.70 2.42 5.19
N ARG A 126 10.60 1.92 4.33
CA ARG A 126 11.00 2.62 3.10
C ARG A 126 9.81 2.93 2.18
N LEU A 127 8.81 2.06 2.13
CA LEU A 127 7.60 2.31 1.34
C LEU A 127 6.72 3.41 1.91
N ARG A 128 6.75 3.60 3.23
CA ARG A 128 5.95 4.60 3.93
C ARG A 128 6.63 5.96 3.90
N HIS A 129 7.96 5.99 3.97
CA HIS A 129 8.78 7.21 4.06
C HIS A 129 9.94 7.18 3.05
N PRO A 130 9.67 7.30 1.75
CA PRO A 130 10.72 7.25 0.72
C PRO A 130 11.71 8.41 0.83
N SER A 131 11.30 9.56 1.37
CA SER A 131 12.15 10.75 1.58
C SER A 131 13.23 10.59 2.64
N ASP A 132 13.09 9.61 3.54
CA ASP A 132 13.92 9.53 4.74
C ASP A 132 15.10 8.54 4.55
N TRP A 133 15.25 7.95 3.36
CA TRP A 133 16.09 6.76 3.12
C TRP A 133 17.09 6.86 1.95
N ASP A 134 17.51 8.07 1.56
CA ASP A 134 18.42 8.35 0.43
C ASP A 134 19.81 7.68 0.48
N SER A 135 20.17 6.91 1.52
CA SER A 135 21.55 6.41 1.70
C SER A 135 21.71 4.96 2.18
N VAL A 136 20.67 4.13 2.22
CA VAL A 136 20.85 2.75 2.71
C VAL A 136 21.19 1.80 1.56
N SER A 137 22.47 1.44 1.49
CA SER A 137 22.93 0.33 0.66
C SER A 137 22.35 -0.97 1.22
N PHE A 138 21.66 -1.73 0.36
CA PHE A 138 21.29 -3.11 0.66
C PHE A 138 22.55 -3.97 0.54
N GLN A 139 23.45 -3.84 1.50
CA GLN A 139 24.43 -4.90 1.74
C GLN A 139 23.65 -6.12 2.24
N THR A 140 23.37 -7.00 1.29
CA THR A 140 23.23 -8.46 1.42
C THR A 140 23.11 -8.93 2.87
N ILE A 141 21.90 -8.89 3.40
CA ILE A 141 21.58 -9.79 4.50
C ILE A 141 21.54 -11.18 3.86
N ASP A 142 22.34 -12.10 4.36
CA ASP A 142 22.41 -13.53 3.97
C ASP A 142 21.10 -14.30 4.19
N CYS A 143 19.99 -13.61 4.45
CA CYS A 143 18.62 -14.13 4.42
C CYS A 143 18.07 -14.23 2.97
N SER A 144 18.95 -14.06 1.98
CA SER A 144 18.75 -14.03 0.53
C SER A 144 18.23 -15.32 -0.11
N ALA A 145 17.66 -16.25 0.64
CA ALA A 145 17.10 -17.50 0.10
C ALA A 145 15.63 -17.76 0.49
N SER A 146 15.09 -17.04 1.48
CA SER A 146 13.77 -17.38 1.99
C SER A 146 12.64 -16.92 1.07
N SER A 147 11.79 -17.87 0.65
CA SER A 147 10.65 -17.58 -0.25
C SER A 147 9.71 -16.52 0.32
N ILE A 148 9.45 -16.53 1.64
CA ILE A 148 8.57 -15.54 2.28
C ILE A 148 9.18 -14.13 2.25
N VAL A 149 10.49 -14.01 2.45
CA VAL A 149 11.19 -12.71 2.44
C VAL A 149 11.18 -12.12 1.04
N PHE A 150 11.46 -12.93 0.01
CA PHE A 150 11.37 -12.48 -1.38
C PHE A 150 9.95 -12.11 -1.79
N ALA A 151 8.96 -12.90 -1.35
CA ALA A 151 7.56 -12.60 -1.64
C ALA A 151 7.15 -11.23 -1.06
N TYR A 152 7.52 -10.93 0.19
CA TYR A 152 7.31 -9.61 0.79
C TYR A 152 8.07 -8.51 0.06
N ALA A 153 9.34 -8.74 -0.30
CA ALA A 153 10.14 -7.76 -1.02
C ALA A 153 9.51 -7.37 -2.38
N LEU A 154 9.05 -8.37 -3.14
CA LEU A 154 8.35 -8.14 -4.41
C LEU A 154 7.03 -7.40 -4.19
N TYR A 155 6.21 -7.87 -3.25
CA TYR A 155 4.91 -7.28 -2.91
C TYR A 155 5.05 -5.80 -2.54
N LEU A 156 5.97 -5.50 -1.63
CA LEU A 156 6.22 -4.17 -1.14
C LEU A 156 6.80 -3.27 -2.25
N SER A 157 7.73 -3.78 -3.06
CA SER A 157 8.26 -3.04 -4.22
C SER A 157 7.16 -2.70 -5.24
N CYS A 158 6.23 -3.61 -5.49
CA CYS A 158 5.10 -3.38 -6.39
C CYS A 158 4.18 -2.26 -5.90
N ILE A 159 3.90 -2.19 -4.59
CA ILE A 159 3.15 -1.08 -4.00
C ILE A 159 3.85 0.26 -4.26
N SER A 160 5.18 0.31 -4.05
CA SER A 160 5.97 1.51 -4.34
C SER A 160 5.88 1.93 -5.79
N LEU A 161 6.11 0.96 -6.70
CA LEU A 161 6.10 1.20 -8.14
C LEU A 161 4.74 1.70 -8.60
N ARG A 162 3.63 1.09 -8.14
CA ARG A 162 2.28 1.56 -8.51
C ARG A 162 2.04 3.00 -8.07
N ARG A 163 2.40 3.33 -6.83
CA ARG A 163 2.22 4.70 -6.30
C ARG A 163 3.02 5.72 -7.11
N ASN A 164 4.27 5.41 -7.43
CA ASN A 164 5.13 6.32 -8.19
C ASN A 164 4.71 6.42 -9.67
N ALA A 165 4.32 5.31 -10.29
CA ALA A 165 3.91 5.26 -11.69
C ALA A 165 2.69 6.14 -11.97
N SER A 166 1.80 6.35 -10.99
CA SER A 166 0.62 7.20 -11.15
C SER A 166 0.93 8.64 -11.58
N ARG A 167 2.15 9.13 -11.31
CA ARG A 167 2.63 10.47 -11.69
C ARG A 167 3.48 10.48 -12.95
N SER A 168 3.72 9.31 -13.53
CA SER A 168 4.56 9.13 -14.71
C SER A 168 3.75 9.33 -15.99
N PRO A 169 4.43 9.56 -17.14
CA PRO A 169 3.81 9.45 -18.45
C PRO A 169 3.12 8.10 -18.66
N ARG A 170 2.13 8.06 -19.57
CA ARG A 170 1.27 6.89 -19.82
C ARG A 170 2.06 5.63 -20.22
N ASP A 171 3.01 5.74 -21.13
CA ASP A 171 3.88 4.66 -21.59
C ASP A 171 4.70 4.06 -20.45
N VAL A 172 5.24 4.91 -19.57
CA VAL A 172 5.94 4.49 -18.36
C VAL A 172 4.98 3.81 -17.37
N PHE A 173 3.76 4.34 -17.23
CA PHE A 173 2.73 3.74 -16.38
C PHE A 173 2.35 2.33 -16.84
N GLU A 174 2.06 2.15 -18.12
CA GLU A 174 1.64 0.87 -18.72
C GLU A 174 2.74 -0.20 -18.64
N SER A 175 3.97 0.17 -19.02
CA SER A 175 5.13 -0.71 -18.92
C SER A 175 5.43 -1.11 -17.46
N THR A 176 5.36 -0.15 -16.52
CA THR A 176 5.55 -0.42 -15.09
C THR A 176 4.46 -1.35 -14.56
N HIS A 177 3.19 -1.13 -14.91
CA HIS A 177 2.09 -1.99 -14.45
C HIS A 177 2.18 -3.41 -14.99
N THR A 178 2.69 -3.60 -16.21
CA THR A 178 2.96 -4.93 -16.75
C THR A 178 3.99 -5.67 -15.89
N VAL A 179 5.09 -5.00 -15.51
CA VAL A 179 6.10 -5.56 -14.60
C VAL A 179 5.51 -5.86 -13.22
N ILE A 180 4.68 -4.97 -12.67
CA ILE A 180 4.00 -5.18 -11.39
C ILE A 180 3.15 -6.46 -11.42
N LEU A 181 2.34 -6.66 -12.47
CA LEU A 181 1.48 -7.84 -12.57
C LEU A 181 2.29 -9.14 -12.62
N THR A 182 3.39 -9.17 -13.36
CA THR A 182 4.31 -10.32 -13.38
C THR A 182 4.95 -10.56 -12.02
N ALA A 183 5.48 -9.51 -11.38
CA ALA A 183 6.15 -9.60 -10.08
C ALA A 183 5.19 -10.03 -8.94
N LEU A 184 3.94 -9.57 -8.95
CA LEU A 184 2.91 -9.99 -7.99
C LEU A 184 2.53 -11.47 -8.18
N THR A 185 2.42 -11.94 -9.43
CA THR A 185 2.17 -13.36 -9.72
C THR A 185 3.34 -14.24 -9.24
N GLN A 186 4.57 -13.75 -9.38
CA GLN A 186 5.76 -14.41 -8.83
C GLN A 186 5.74 -14.43 -7.29
N SER A 187 5.34 -13.32 -6.65
CA SER A 187 5.18 -13.25 -5.19
C SER A 187 4.16 -14.27 -4.67
N GLU A 188 3.01 -14.41 -5.34
CA GLU A 188 2.01 -15.44 -5.00
C GLU A 188 2.58 -16.86 -5.17
N THR A 189 3.33 -17.11 -6.24
CA THR A 189 3.99 -18.41 -6.46
C THR A 189 5.01 -18.74 -5.35
N LEU A 190 5.74 -17.74 -4.87
CA LEU A 190 6.66 -17.90 -3.74
C LEU A 190 5.92 -18.18 -2.43
N CYS A 191 4.76 -17.55 -2.21
CA CYS A 191 3.93 -17.82 -1.02
C CYS A 191 3.51 -19.29 -0.92
N ASN A 192 3.19 -19.92 -2.06
CA ASN A 192 2.81 -21.34 -2.14
C ASN A 192 3.96 -22.31 -1.83
N ARG A 193 5.22 -21.83 -1.78
CA ARG A 193 6.40 -22.63 -1.42
C ARG A 193 6.74 -22.58 0.07
N VAL A 194 6.08 -21.70 0.83
CA VAL A 194 6.33 -21.50 2.26
C VAL A 194 5.53 -22.53 3.06
N LEU A 195 6.19 -23.13 4.06
CA LEU A 195 5.56 -24.09 4.96
C LEU A 195 5.63 -23.59 6.41
N PRO A 196 4.52 -23.65 7.18
CA PRO A 196 3.16 -23.94 6.72
C PRO A 196 2.58 -22.79 5.85
N MET A 197 1.66 -23.11 4.93
CA MET A 197 1.12 -22.13 3.97
C MET A 197 0.36 -20.99 4.65
N GLU A 198 -0.25 -21.26 5.80
CA GLU A 198 -0.98 -20.26 6.58
C GLU A 198 -0.07 -19.11 7.05
N MET A 199 1.24 -19.31 7.09
CA MET A 199 2.21 -18.26 7.38
C MET A 199 2.17 -17.11 6.35
N THR A 200 1.75 -17.40 5.12
CA THR A 200 1.67 -16.42 4.04
C THR A 200 0.26 -15.92 3.76
N ALA A 201 -0.75 -16.35 4.52
CA ALA A 201 -2.16 -16.03 4.26
C ALA A 201 -2.42 -14.51 4.13
N HIS A 202 -1.85 -13.70 5.02
CA HIS A 202 -1.95 -12.25 4.96
C HIS A 202 -1.25 -11.64 3.75
N LEU A 203 -0.09 -12.18 3.38
CA LEU A 203 0.66 -11.73 2.21
C LEU A 203 -0.09 -12.07 0.92
N VAL A 204 -0.60 -13.29 0.78
CA VAL A 204 -1.39 -13.72 -0.39
C VAL A 204 -2.60 -12.81 -0.60
N ARG A 205 -3.36 -12.53 0.47
CA ARG A 205 -4.47 -11.57 0.41
C ARG A 205 -4.00 -10.18 -0.02
N GLY A 206 -2.92 -9.68 0.56
CA GLY A 206 -2.33 -8.40 0.18
C GLY A 206 -1.90 -8.33 -1.28
N VAL A 207 -1.28 -9.39 -1.80
CA VAL A 207 -0.87 -9.54 -3.20
C VAL A 207 -2.09 -9.52 -4.13
N GLN A 208 -3.15 -10.25 -3.80
CA GLN A 208 -4.38 -10.28 -4.60
C GLN A 208 -5.08 -8.91 -4.66
N GLU A 209 -5.16 -8.21 -3.53
CA GLU A 209 -5.67 -6.84 -3.48
C GLU A 209 -4.83 -5.90 -4.36
N GLU A 210 -3.50 -5.99 -4.30
CA GLU A 210 -2.61 -5.15 -5.08
C GLU A 210 -2.67 -5.48 -6.58
N LEU A 211 -2.86 -6.75 -6.92
CA LEU A 211 -3.01 -7.23 -8.29
C LEU A 211 -4.32 -6.69 -8.90
N ALA A 212 -5.41 -6.71 -8.13
CA ALA A 212 -6.67 -6.09 -8.53
C ALA A 212 -6.51 -4.57 -8.75
N LEU A 213 -5.82 -3.88 -7.84
CA LEU A 213 -5.54 -2.44 -7.98
C LEU A 213 -4.72 -2.13 -9.24
N ALA A 214 -3.70 -2.92 -9.53
CA ALA A 214 -2.87 -2.74 -10.72
C ALA A 214 -3.66 -2.98 -12.02
N ARG A 215 -4.47 -4.05 -12.07
CA ARG A 215 -5.34 -4.34 -13.23
C ARG A 215 -6.35 -3.22 -13.47
N ASN A 216 -7.03 -2.78 -12.42
CA ASN A 216 -8.03 -1.72 -12.49
C ASN A 216 -7.42 -0.39 -12.93
N GLY A 217 -6.25 -0.02 -12.39
CA GLY A 217 -5.51 1.17 -12.82
C GLY A 217 -5.16 1.13 -14.31
N LEU A 218 -4.69 -0.01 -14.82
CA LEU A 218 -4.39 -0.19 -16.24
C LEU A 218 -5.64 -0.08 -17.13
N THR A 219 -6.74 -0.72 -16.73
CA THR A 219 -8.02 -0.64 -17.45
C THR A 219 -8.54 0.80 -17.52
N LEU A 220 -8.42 1.56 -16.44
CA LEU A 220 -8.81 2.97 -16.42
C LEU A 220 -7.95 3.78 -17.40
N VAL A 221 -6.62 3.69 -17.32
CA VAL A 221 -5.72 4.46 -18.20
C VAL A 221 -5.96 4.12 -19.68
N HIS A 222 -6.14 2.84 -20.02
CA HIS A 222 -6.47 2.44 -21.39
C HIS A 222 -7.84 2.98 -21.83
N SER A 223 -8.88 2.84 -21.00
CA SER A 223 -10.22 3.28 -21.38
C SER A 223 -10.30 4.80 -21.55
N PHE A 224 -9.59 5.58 -20.73
CA PHE A 224 -9.51 7.02 -20.88
C PHE A 224 -8.65 7.45 -22.07
N ALA A 225 -7.61 6.70 -22.42
CA ALA A 225 -6.89 6.94 -23.66
C ALA A 225 -7.75 6.68 -24.92
N ASP A 226 -8.54 5.62 -24.91
CA ASP A 226 -9.51 5.32 -25.98
C ASP A 226 -10.52 6.47 -26.10
N LEU A 227 -11.07 6.91 -24.96
CA LEU A 227 -11.98 8.06 -24.89
C LEU A 227 -11.36 9.36 -25.43
N ASP A 228 -10.08 9.64 -25.12
CA ASP A 228 -9.37 10.81 -25.67
C ASP A 228 -9.29 10.77 -27.19
N SER A 229 -8.95 9.60 -27.74
CA SER A 229 -8.89 9.35 -29.18
C SER A 229 -10.26 9.54 -29.82
N TYR A 230 -11.31 8.93 -29.25
CA TYR A 230 -12.68 9.03 -29.76
C TYR A 230 -13.23 10.45 -29.70
N ALA A 231 -12.94 11.20 -28.63
CA ALA A 231 -13.32 12.61 -28.53
C ALA A 231 -12.63 13.46 -29.60
N THR A 232 -11.36 13.16 -29.89
CA THR A 232 -10.61 13.84 -30.95
C THR A 232 -11.20 13.53 -32.33
N SER A 233 -11.50 12.27 -32.62
CA SER A 233 -12.18 11.87 -33.86
C SER A 233 -13.56 12.52 -34.00
N MET A 234 -14.32 12.60 -32.90
CA MET A 234 -15.63 13.24 -32.90
C MET A 234 -15.54 14.72 -33.26
N THR A 235 -14.58 15.43 -32.68
CA THR A 235 -14.34 16.86 -32.95
C THR A 235 -13.98 17.11 -34.42
N ILE A 236 -13.29 16.17 -35.07
CA ILE A 236 -12.92 16.26 -36.50
C ILE A 236 -14.12 15.98 -37.41
N LEU A 237 -14.98 15.04 -37.04
CA LEU A 237 -16.09 14.59 -37.89
C LEU A 237 -17.38 15.41 -37.71
N LEU A 238 -17.61 16.00 -36.54
CA LEU A 238 -18.77 16.84 -36.24
C LEU A 238 -19.04 17.93 -37.30
N PRO A 239 -18.03 18.70 -37.77
CA PRO A 239 -18.22 19.71 -38.81
C PRO A 239 -18.62 19.15 -40.19
N HIS A 240 -18.37 17.87 -40.45
CA HIS A 240 -18.60 17.21 -41.74
C HIS A 240 -19.88 16.36 -41.76
N ARG A 241 -20.71 16.49 -40.72
CA ARG A 241 -21.95 15.72 -40.57
C ARG A 241 -22.88 15.84 -41.77
N ASP A 242 -23.04 17.06 -42.30
CA ASP A 242 -23.94 17.33 -43.42
C ASP A 242 -23.47 16.69 -44.73
N SER A 243 -22.16 16.42 -44.89
CA SER A 243 -21.59 15.79 -46.09
C SER A 243 -21.46 14.27 -45.97
N ASP A 244 -21.09 13.77 -44.81
CA ASP A 244 -20.69 12.36 -44.62
C ASP A 244 -21.79 11.52 -43.94
N GLY A 245 -22.85 12.18 -43.47
CA GLY A 245 -23.97 11.57 -42.76
C GLY A 245 -23.63 11.13 -41.32
N ASP A 246 -24.61 10.54 -40.65
CA ASP A 246 -24.54 10.23 -39.21
C ASP A 246 -23.84 8.89 -38.89
N GLY A 247 -23.48 8.10 -39.91
CA GLY A 247 -22.89 6.77 -39.75
C GLY A 247 -21.57 6.77 -38.96
N PRO A 248 -20.56 7.55 -39.37
CA PRO A 248 -19.28 7.65 -38.65
C PRO A 248 -19.44 8.14 -37.21
N LEU A 249 -20.31 9.13 -36.97
CA LEU A 249 -20.59 9.68 -35.64
C LEU A 249 -21.27 8.63 -34.75
N SER A 250 -22.22 7.86 -35.29
CA SER A 250 -22.90 6.77 -34.59
C SER A 250 -21.92 5.68 -34.14
N ALA A 251 -20.96 5.32 -34.99
CA ALA A 251 -19.89 4.38 -34.62
C ALA A 251 -19.05 4.92 -33.45
N ILE A 252 -18.70 6.21 -33.44
CA ILE A 252 -17.96 6.83 -32.35
C ILE A 252 -18.77 6.86 -31.05
N TYR A 253 -20.07 7.17 -31.10
CA TYR A 253 -20.94 7.09 -29.93
C TYR A 253 -20.95 5.68 -29.31
N ALA A 254 -21.02 4.62 -30.13
CA ALA A 254 -20.95 3.24 -29.66
C ALA A 254 -19.58 2.87 -29.05
N MET A 255 -18.49 3.40 -29.61
CA MET A 255 -17.14 3.21 -29.05
C MET A 255 -16.97 3.92 -27.70
N ILE A 256 -17.44 5.17 -27.58
CA ILE A 256 -17.47 5.90 -26.30
C ILE A 256 -18.32 5.16 -25.27
N HIS A 257 -19.50 4.66 -25.67
CA HIS A 257 -20.36 3.84 -24.81
C HIS A 257 -19.60 2.64 -24.24
N THR A 258 -18.89 1.90 -25.10
CA THR A 258 -18.14 0.70 -24.73
C THR A 258 -16.99 1.03 -23.77
N ALA A 259 -16.26 2.13 -24.01
CA ALA A 259 -15.20 2.57 -23.11
C ALA A 259 -15.76 2.99 -21.74
N LEU A 260 -16.89 3.71 -21.70
CA LEU A 260 -17.54 4.09 -20.45
C LEU A 260 -18.05 2.88 -19.65
N LEU A 261 -18.54 1.82 -20.30
CA LEU A 261 -18.93 0.59 -19.60
C LEU A 261 -17.75 -0.03 -18.83
N LYS A 262 -16.54 -0.01 -19.43
CA LYS A 262 -15.32 -0.50 -18.75
C LYS A 262 -14.97 0.39 -17.55
N VAL A 263 -15.05 1.71 -17.71
CA VAL A 263 -14.77 2.67 -16.63
C VAL A 263 -15.72 2.47 -15.46
N GLU A 264 -17.02 2.37 -15.71
CA GLU A 264 -18.04 2.18 -14.68
C GLU A 264 -17.86 0.86 -13.93
N ALA A 265 -17.64 -0.25 -14.65
CA ALA A 265 -17.39 -1.55 -14.03
C ALA A 265 -16.15 -1.55 -13.12
N VAL A 266 -15.10 -0.81 -13.51
CA VAL A 266 -13.90 -0.67 -12.68
C VAL A 266 -14.13 0.28 -11.51
N GLN A 267 -14.89 1.36 -11.68
CA GLN A 267 -15.15 2.34 -10.63
C GLN A 267 -15.80 1.69 -9.40
N ASP A 268 -16.74 0.76 -9.60
CA ASP A 268 -17.44 0.05 -8.53
C ASP A 268 -16.50 -0.83 -7.69
N SER A 269 -15.45 -1.40 -8.30
CA SER A 269 -14.48 -2.25 -7.61
C SER A 269 -13.28 -1.47 -7.04
N TYR A 270 -12.87 -0.40 -7.71
CA TYR A 270 -11.66 0.36 -7.40
C TYR A 270 -11.86 1.41 -6.31
N THR A 271 -13.02 2.09 -6.29
CA THR A 271 -13.31 3.16 -5.33
C THR A 271 -13.33 2.66 -3.87
N PRO A 272 -13.98 1.53 -3.53
CA PRO A 272 -13.92 0.98 -2.18
C PRO A 272 -12.51 0.58 -1.78
N ALA A 273 -11.75 -0.05 -2.67
CA ALA A 273 -10.38 -0.50 -2.41
C ALA A 273 -9.41 0.67 -2.14
N LEU A 274 -9.61 1.81 -2.81
CA LEU A 274 -8.86 3.04 -2.54
C LEU A 274 -9.30 3.73 -1.23
N SER A 275 -10.58 3.64 -0.87
CA SER A 275 -11.13 4.33 0.31
C SER A 275 -10.47 3.90 1.63
N THR A 276 -10.06 2.64 1.72
CA THR A 276 -9.34 2.06 2.87
C THR A 276 -7.87 2.47 2.93
N ARG A 277 -7.31 3.04 1.86
CA ARG A 277 -5.87 3.34 1.69
C ARG A 277 -5.61 4.82 1.31
N ARG A 278 -6.58 5.71 1.55
CA ARG A 278 -6.66 7.10 1.05
C ARG A 278 -5.42 7.96 1.25
N GLN A 279 -4.66 7.77 2.32
CA GLN A 279 -3.51 8.64 2.62
C GLN A 279 -2.31 8.43 1.68
N THR A 280 -2.31 7.37 0.86
CA THR A 280 -1.09 6.94 0.13
C THR A 280 -1.28 6.63 -1.34
N ASN A 281 -2.52 6.65 -1.85
CA ASN A 281 -2.81 6.31 -3.25
C ASN A 281 -3.42 7.52 -3.96
N SER A 282 -2.97 7.76 -5.19
CA SER A 282 -3.51 8.81 -6.05
C SER A 282 -4.98 8.50 -6.41
N PRO A 283 -5.89 9.48 -6.33
CA PRO A 283 -7.26 9.32 -6.79
C PRO A 283 -7.32 9.01 -8.30
N ILE A 284 -8.44 8.46 -8.76
CA ILE A 284 -8.61 8.01 -10.16
C ILE A 284 -8.32 9.13 -11.17
N HIS A 285 -8.73 10.36 -10.88
CA HIS A 285 -8.56 11.49 -11.77
C HIS A 285 -7.09 11.96 -11.90
N GLU A 286 -6.21 11.56 -11.00
CA GLU A 286 -4.77 11.83 -11.08
C GLU A 286 -4.02 10.79 -11.93
N LEU A 287 -4.68 9.70 -12.36
CA LEU A 287 -4.04 8.73 -13.23
C LEU A 287 -3.69 9.34 -14.60
N PRO A 288 -2.62 8.84 -15.27
CA PRO A 288 -2.14 9.42 -16.52
C PRO A 288 -3.23 9.50 -17.60
N GLY A 289 -3.45 10.70 -18.14
CA GLY A 289 -4.39 10.95 -19.24
C GLY A 289 -5.88 11.01 -18.84
N VAL A 290 -6.26 10.60 -17.63
CA VAL A 290 -7.66 10.51 -17.21
C VAL A 290 -8.36 11.86 -17.20
N LEU A 291 -7.78 12.85 -16.51
CA LEU A 291 -8.39 14.19 -16.41
C LEU A 291 -8.54 14.88 -17.78
N VAL A 292 -7.53 14.73 -18.65
CA VAL A 292 -7.53 15.34 -19.99
C VAL A 292 -8.62 14.74 -20.86
N ALA A 293 -8.68 13.40 -20.92
CA ALA A 293 -9.69 12.67 -21.66
C ALA A 293 -11.11 13.02 -21.17
N LEU A 294 -11.31 13.03 -19.85
CA LEU A 294 -12.60 13.33 -19.24
C LEU A 294 -13.10 14.74 -19.61
N ARG A 295 -12.23 15.75 -19.60
CA ARG A 295 -12.58 17.11 -20.02
C ARG A 295 -13.00 17.19 -21.48
N LYS A 296 -12.22 16.57 -22.38
CA LYS A 296 -12.55 16.53 -23.81
C LYS A 296 -13.89 15.85 -24.06
N VAL A 297 -14.12 14.69 -23.45
CA VAL A 297 -15.36 13.94 -23.59
C VAL A 297 -16.55 14.70 -23.01
N HIS A 298 -16.39 15.36 -21.86
CA HIS A 298 -17.44 16.18 -21.24
C HIS A 298 -17.84 17.41 -22.09
N ALA A 299 -16.89 17.95 -22.87
CA ALA A 299 -17.13 19.08 -23.76
C ALA A 299 -17.84 18.70 -25.08
N LEU A 300 -18.01 17.41 -25.38
CA LEU A 300 -18.65 16.98 -26.63
C LEU A 300 -20.16 17.26 -26.62
N PRO A 301 -20.73 17.75 -27.74
CA PRO A 301 -22.17 17.86 -27.91
C PRO A 301 -22.75 16.47 -28.23
N PHE A 302 -23.27 15.78 -27.21
CA PHE A 302 -23.99 14.52 -27.40
C PHE A 302 -25.44 14.82 -27.81
N GLU A 303 -25.70 14.80 -29.11
CA GLU A 303 -27.05 15.02 -29.65
C GLU A 303 -27.89 13.73 -29.68
N ASN A 304 -27.25 12.56 -29.81
CA ASN A 304 -27.91 11.27 -29.74
C ASN A 304 -27.98 10.78 -28.27
N ASN A 305 -29.20 10.50 -27.78
CA ASN A 305 -29.43 10.02 -26.42
C ASN A 305 -29.55 8.49 -26.30
N GLU A 306 -29.29 7.71 -27.35
CA GLU A 306 -29.42 6.24 -27.36
C GLU A 306 -28.67 5.57 -26.18
N TYR A 307 -27.50 6.08 -25.82
CA TYR A 307 -26.64 5.51 -24.76
C TYR A 307 -26.59 6.36 -23.48
N ASP A 308 -27.42 7.41 -23.38
CA ASP A 308 -27.42 8.39 -22.27
C ASP A 308 -26.00 8.90 -21.89
N LEU A 309 -25.11 9.08 -22.88
CA LEU A 309 -23.69 9.33 -22.66
C LEU A 309 -23.44 10.57 -21.78
N ARG A 310 -24.16 11.66 -22.05
CA ARG A 310 -24.07 12.90 -21.28
C ARG A 310 -24.32 12.67 -19.79
N LYS A 311 -25.44 12.01 -19.45
CA LYS A 311 -25.80 11.72 -18.04
C LYS A 311 -24.77 10.84 -17.35
N ARG A 312 -24.19 9.88 -18.06
CA ARG A 312 -23.17 8.97 -17.51
C ARG A 312 -21.86 9.70 -17.22
N ILE A 313 -21.42 10.53 -18.16
CA ILE A 313 -20.23 11.39 -17.97
C ILE A 313 -20.46 12.37 -16.82
N ASP A 314 -21.61 13.04 -16.77
CA ASP A 314 -21.96 13.96 -15.68
C ASP A 314 -21.97 13.25 -14.32
N ARG A 315 -22.42 12.00 -14.26
CA ARG A 315 -22.36 11.18 -13.03
C ARG A 315 -20.92 10.89 -12.60
N ILE A 316 -20.05 10.54 -13.54
CA ILE A 316 -18.61 10.31 -13.26
C ILE A 316 -17.96 11.59 -12.75
N VAL A 317 -18.17 12.71 -13.46
CA VAL A 317 -17.66 14.03 -13.10
C VAL A 317 -18.18 14.45 -11.73
N GLY A 318 -19.49 14.36 -11.49
CA GLY A 318 -20.12 14.70 -10.22
C GLY A 318 -19.67 13.82 -9.05
N GLY A 319 -19.38 12.54 -9.30
CA GLY A 319 -18.82 11.64 -8.30
C GLY A 319 -17.39 12.00 -7.89
N TRP A 320 -16.62 12.62 -8.79
CA TRP A 320 -15.20 12.95 -8.56
C TRP A 320 -14.96 14.42 -8.23
N SER A 321 -15.94 15.29 -8.49
CA SER A 321 -15.81 16.73 -8.30
C SER A 321 -15.60 17.15 -6.85
N GLY A 322 -16.07 16.37 -5.88
CA GLY A 322 -15.75 16.56 -4.46
C GLY A 322 -14.26 16.38 -4.13
N TRP A 323 -13.51 15.73 -5.01
CA TRP A 323 -12.08 15.42 -4.86
C TRP A 323 -11.19 16.18 -5.84
N CYS A 324 -11.78 16.85 -6.85
CA CYS A 324 -11.05 17.60 -7.86
C CYS A 324 -11.79 18.92 -8.16
N PRO A 325 -11.34 20.07 -7.62
CA PRO A 325 -12.01 21.35 -7.84
C PRO A 325 -12.01 21.78 -9.32
N PHE A 326 -11.07 21.27 -10.12
CA PHE A 326 -10.99 21.56 -11.56
C PHE A 326 -12.04 20.83 -12.42
N LEU A 327 -12.82 19.91 -11.84
CA LEU A 327 -13.96 19.29 -12.52
C LEU A 327 -15.25 20.12 -12.37
N ASN A 328 -15.23 21.16 -11.53
CA ASN A 328 -16.37 22.07 -11.30
C ASN A 328 -16.28 23.38 -12.09
N GLN A 329 -15.18 23.63 -12.81
CA GLN A 329 -14.92 24.96 -13.39
C GLN A 329 -15.64 25.28 -14.71
N ASP A 330 -16.50 24.39 -15.21
CA ASP A 330 -17.37 24.66 -16.37
C ASP A 330 -18.84 24.87 -16.00
N VAL A 331 -19.08 25.68 -14.95
CA VAL A 331 -20.36 26.38 -14.77
C VAL A 331 -20.07 27.88 -14.60
N GLY A 332 -19.83 28.55 -15.73
CA GLY A 332 -19.93 30.01 -15.83
C GLY A 332 -18.61 30.79 -15.71
N VAL A 333 -17.85 30.83 -16.80
CA VAL A 333 -17.16 32.08 -17.17
C VAL A 333 -17.61 32.44 -18.57
N VAL A 334 -18.76 33.13 -18.63
CA VAL A 334 -19.05 34.04 -19.73
C VAL A 334 -17.94 35.08 -19.69
N VAL A 335 -17.02 35.03 -20.65
CA VAL A 335 -16.12 36.15 -20.90
C VAL A 335 -16.99 37.28 -21.43
N SER A 336 -17.51 38.09 -20.51
CA SER A 336 -18.03 39.41 -20.82
C SER A 336 -16.84 40.22 -21.32
N VAL A 337 -16.69 40.31 -22.64
CA VAL A 337 -15.86 41.32 -23.28
C VAL A 337 -16.49 42.66 -22.94
N ALA A 338 -15.99 43.29 -21.88
CA ALA A 338 -16.31 44.67 -21.55
C ALA A 338 -15.67 45.54 -22.64
N ILE A 339 -16.51 46.05 -23.53
CA ILE A 339 -16.21 47.21 -24.35
C ILE A 339 -16.03 48.38 -23.37
N GLY A 340 -14.78 48.76 -23.14
CA GLY A 340 -14.43 49.99 -22.44
C GLY A 340 -14.09 51.05 -23.46
N GLU A 341 -15.00 52.01 -23.63
CA GLU A 341 -14.72 53.32 -24.22
C GLU A 341 -13.57 53.97 -23.44
N GLU A 342 -12.44 54.24 -24.11
CA GLU A 342 -11.43 55.18 -23.61
C GLU A 342 -11.77 56.58 -24.14
N ASP A 343 -12.56 57.32 -23.37
CA ASP A 343 -12.44 58.77 -23.29
C ASP A 343 -11.34 59.09 -22.27
N SER A 344 -10.20 59.60 -22.74
CA SER A 344 -9.19 60.25 -21.89
C SER A 344 -8.84 61.61 -22.46
N VAL A 345 -9.61 62.59 -22.01
CA VAL A 345 -9.18 63.98 -21.87
C VAL A 345 -8.39 64.07 -20.57
N MET A 346 -7.17 64.62 -20.60
CA MET A 346 -6.75 65.69 -19.69
C MET A 346 -5.37 66.26 -20.03
N ALA A 347 -5.33 67.59 -19.95
CA ALA A 347 -4.19 68.46 -20.12
C ALA A 347 -3.21 68.39 -18.96
N THR A 348 -1.94 68.75 -19.22
CA THR A 348 -1.06 69.72 -18.53
C THR A 348 0.31 69.58 -19.22
N GLY A 349 1.04 70.61 -19.67
CA GLY A 349 1.33 71.88 -19.03
C GLY A 349 2.84 71.93 -18.74
N SER A 350 3.64 72.37 -19.72
CA SER A 350 4.97 73.01 -19.62
C SER A 350 5.40 73.48 -21.00
#